data_AF-A0A529QHQ0-F1
#
_entry.id   AF-A0A529QHQ0-F1
#
_cell.length_a   1.000
_cell.length_b   1.000
_cell.length_c   1.000
_cell.angle_alpha   90.00
_cell.angle_beta   90.00
_cell.angle_gamma   90.00
#
_symmetry.space_group_name_H-M   'P 1'
#
loop_
_entity.id
_entity.type
_entity.pdbx_description
1 polymer ?
#
loop_
_entity_poly.entity_id
_entity_poly.type
_entity_poly.pdbx_seq_one_letter_code
_entity_poly.pdbx_strand_id
1 'polypeptide(L)' 'EMEVWTTEPGLQLYSGQFVAPTSPGLDGRHYKAFSGLCLEAQTWPDAPNRPYFPQATLWPGQIYHQVTEYRFRLP' A
#
# COMPACT_ATOMS: atom_id res chain seq x y z
N GLU A 1 17.53 -3.35 6.51
CA GLU A 1 16.41 -2.43 6.84
C GLU A 1 15.64 -2.06 5.57
N MET A 2 14.34 -1.81 5.66
CA MET A 2 13.54 -1.25 4.56
C MET A 2 12.82 0.02 5.04
N GLU A 3 12.98 1.11 4.32
CA GLU A 3 12.22 2.35 4.51
C GLU A 3 11.19 2.52 3.39
N VAL A 4 10.05 3.15 3.71
CA VAL A 4 9.05 3.59 2.73
C VAL A 4 8.91 5.10 2.83
N TRP A 5 9.21 5.80 1.74
CA TRP A 5 9.02 7.23 1.61
C TRP A 5 7.92 7.48 0.60
N THR A 6 6.96 8.37 0.89
CA THR A 6 5.84 8.63 -0.02
C THR A 6 5.35 10.07 0.05
N THR A 7 4.77 10.55 -1.05
CA THR A 7 4.02 11.81 -1.10
C THR A 7 2.55 11.65 -0.70
N GLU A 8 2.05 10.42 -0.55
CA GLU A 8 0.65 10.17 -0.17
C GLU A 8 0.40 10.49 1.31
N PRO A 9 -0.80 10.96 1.67
CA PRO A 9 -1.15 11.35 3.03
C PRO A 9 -1.49 10.15 3.92
N GLY A 10 -1.51 8.93 3.39
CA GLY A 10 -1.86 7.71 4.11
C GLY A 10 -1.01 6.51 3.71
N LEU A 11 -0.91 5.55 4.63
CA LEU A 11 -0.28 4.25 4.40
C LEU A 11 -1.18 3.16 5.00
N GLN A 12 -1.76 2.31 4.15
CA GLN A 12 -2.51 1.15 4.60
C GLN A 12 -1.54 0.00 4.89
N LEU A 13 -1.63 -0.56 6.10
CA LEU A 13 -0.95 -1.79 6.48
C LEU A 13 -1.92 -2.96 6.39
N TYR A 14 -1.60 -3.92 5.53
CA TYR A 14 -2.25 -5.22 5.52
C TYR A 14 -1.23 -6.29 5.92
N SER A 15 -1.50 -7.00 7.01
CA SER A 15 -0.58 -7.99 7.57
C SER A 15 -0.69 -9.39 6.95
N GLY A 16 -1.42 -9.55 5.84
CA GLY A 16 -1.54 -10.87 5.19
C GLY A 16 -2.41 -11.87 5.95
N GLN A 17 -3.25 -11.43 6.90
CA GLN A 17 -3.97 -12.33 7.81
C GLN A 17 -5.01 -13.22 7.13
N PHE A 18 -5.47 -12.85 5.93
CA PHE A 18 -6.47 -13.60 5.16
C PHE A 18 -5.87 -14.42 4.01
N VAL A 19 -4.54 -14.51 3.91
CA VAL A 19 -3.89 -15.40 2.93
C VAL A 19 -4.28 -16.84 3.24
N ALA A 20 -4.91 -17.51 2.27
CA ALA A 20 -5.41 -18.86 2.45
C ALA A 20 -4.25 -19.84 2.74
N PRO A 21 -4.44 -20.88 3.58
CA PRO A 21 -3.37 -21.76 4.08
C PRO A 21 -2.55 -22.53 3.02
N THR A 22 -2.95 -22.46 1.75
CA THR A 22 -2.32 -23.16 0.62
C THR A 22 -2.18 -22.23 -0.59
N SER A 23 -2.11 -20.92 -0.38
CA SER A 23 -1.97 -19.97 -1.48
C SER A 23 -0.65 -20.26 -2.22
N PRO A 24 -0.64 -20.49 -3.54
CA PRO A 24 0.57 -20.78 -4.27
C PRO A 24 1.52 -19.58 -4.21
N GLY A 25 2.78 -19.84 -3.90
CA GLY A 25 3.85 -18.86 -3.87
C GLY A 25 4.94 -19.19 -4.88
N LEU A 26 5.99 -18.35 -4.89
CA LEU A 26 7.15 -18.55 -5.75
C LEU A 26 7.95 -19.80 -5.32
N ASP A 27 8.66 -20.40 -6.29
CA ASP A 27 9.55 -21.56 -6.10
C ASP A 27 8.89 -22.77 -5.41
N GLY A 28 7.61 -23.02 -5.73
CA GLY A 28 6.84 -24.14 -5.17
C GLY A 28 6.47 -23.98 -3.70
N ARG A 29 6.69 -22.79 -3.12
CA ARG A 29 6.27 -22.48 -1.75
C ARG A 29 4.75 -22.29 -1.68
N HIS A 30 4.20 -22.49 -0.49
CA HIS A 30 2.83 -22.11 -0.19
C HIS A 30 2.86 -21.02 0.88
N TYR A 31 2.20 -19.90 0.59
CA TYR A 31 2.01 -18.82 1.55
C TYR A 31 0.83 -19.13 2.45
N LYS A 32 0.97 -18.75 3.73
CA LYS A 32 -0.07 -18.82 4.77
C LYS A 32 -0.34 -17.43 5.33
N ALA A 33 -1.34 -17.31 6.21
CA ALA A 33 -1.58 -16.09 6.96
C ALA A 33 -0.27 -15.52 7.54
N PHE A 34 -0.08 -14.20 7.39
CA PHE A 34 1.10 -13.45 7.85
C PHE A 34 2.43 -13.79 7.15
N SER A 35 2.42 -14.44 5.98
CA SER A 35 3.66 -14.72 5.21
C SER A 35 4.23 -13.50 4.49
N GLY A 36 3.53 -12.37 4.52
CA GLY A 36 3.93 -11.11 3.93
C GLY A 36 3.06 -9.98 4.46
N LEU A 37 3.45 -8.76 4.15
CA LEU A 37 2.72 -7.55 4.47
C LEU A 37 2.64 -6.64 3.25
N CYS A 38 1.64 -5.77 3.21
CA CYS A 38 1.52 -4.69 2.23
C CYS A 38 1.64 -3.36 2.96
N LEU A 39 2.39 -2.43 2.35
CA LEU A 39 2.50 -1.03 2.75
C LEU A 39 2.03 -0.19 1.57
N GLU A 40 0.73 0.07 1.52
CA GLU A 40 0.04 0.66 0.38
C GLU A 40 -0.11 2.16 0.63
N ALA A 41 0.77 2.96 0.01
CA ALA A 41 0.72 4.41 0.14
C ALA A 41 -0.41 4.97 -0.72
N GLN A 42 -1.32 5.73 -0.12
CA GLN A 42 -2.54 6.16 -0.79
C GLN A 42 -3.25 7.31 -0.06
N THR A 43 -4.21 7.89 -0.76
CA THR A 43 -5.23 8.76 -0.18
C THR A 43 -6.16 7.93 0.70
N TRP A 44 -6.78 8.57 1.69
CA TRP A 44 -7.48 7.83 2.74
C TRP A 44 -8.67 7.03 2.19
N PRO A 45 -8.89 5.80 2.68
CA PRO A 45 -10.09 5.04 2.35
C PRO A 45 -11.36 5.86 2.59
N ASP A 46 -12.35 5.71 1.72
CA ASP A 46 -13.63 6.44 1.78
C ASP A 46 -13.53 7.97 1.54
N ALA A 47 -12.36 8.50 1.12
CA ALA A 47 -12.17 9.93 0.86
C ALA A 47 -13.26 10.60 -0.02
N PRO A 48 -13.76 9.99 -1.12
CA PRO A 48 -14.82 10.60 -1.92
C PRO A 48 -16.13 10.89 -1.15
N ASN A 49 -16.40 10.15 -0.06
CA ASN A 49 -17.60 10.32 0.76
C ASN A 49 -17.34 11.13 2.03
N ARG A 50 -16.09 11.54 2.29
CA ARG A 50 -15.64 12.21 3.51
C ARG A 50 -15.04 13.57 3.13
N PRO A 51 -15.83 14.65 3.11
CA PRO A 51 -15.40 15.95 2.57
C PRO A 51 -14.24 16.61 3.33
N TYR A 52 -13.93 16.15 4.54
CA TYR A 52 -12.82 16.61 5.37
C TYR A 52 -11.54 15.76 5.24
N PHE A 53 -11.57 14.68 4.44
CA PHE A 53 -10.37 13.89 4.12
C PHE A 53 -9.56 14.54 3.00
N PRO A 54 -8.25 14.21 2.86
CA PRO A 54 -7.55 14.47 1.61
C PRO A 54 -8.35 13.90 0.44
N GLN A 55 -8.64 14.73 -0.56
CA GLN A 55 -9.54 14.37 -1.65
C GLN A 55 -8.78 13.65 -2.77
N ALA A 56 -9.35 12.54 -3.26
CA ALA A 56 -8.81 11.79 -4.41
C ALA A 56 -9.35 12.27 -5.77
N THR A 57 -10.14 13.35 -5.78
CA THR A 57 -10.76 13.89 -7.00
C THR A 57 -9.75 14.67 -7.83
N LEU A 58 -9.59 14.29 -9.10
CA LEU A 58 -8.80 15.04 -10.08
C LEU A 58 -9.74 15.77 -11.05
N TRP A 59 -9.62 17.09 -11.13
CA TRP A 59 -10.43 17.93 -12.02
C TRP A 59 -9.77 18.11 -13.39
N PRO A 60 -10.54 18.42 -14.44
CA PRO A 60 -9.99 18.71 -15.76
C PRO A 60 -8.89 19.78 -15.71
N GLY A 61 -7.76 19.51 -16.36
CA GLY A 61 -6.60 20.40 -16.39
C GLY A 61 -5.64 20.26 -15.21
N GLN A 62 -5.99 19.50 -14.17
CA GLN A 62 -5.06 19.17 -13.09
C GLN A 62 -4.16 17.99 -13.47
N ILE A 63 -2.98 17.95 -12.85
CA ILE A 63 -2.04 16.84 -12.96
C ILE A 63 -1.98 16.15 -11.59
N TYR A 64 -2.32 14.87 -11.56
CA TYR A 64 -2.03 14.01 -10.41
C TYR A 64 -0.58 13.53 -10.50
N HIS A 65 0.16 13.66 -9.41
CA HIS A 65 1.52 13.16 -9.31
C HIS A 65 1.78 12.62 -7.90
N GLN A 66 2.27 11.39 -7.84
CA GLN A 66 2.49 10.64 -6.62
C GLN A 66 3.78 9.85 -6.75
N VAL A 67 4.58 9.82 -5.68
CA VAL A 67 5.83 9.06 -5.62
C VAL A 67 5.86 8.23 -4.35
N THR A 68 6.22 6.95 -4.48
CA THR A 68 6.60 6.08 -3.36
C THR A 68 7.94 5.42 -3.67
N GLU A 69 8.83 5.45 -2.70
CA GLU A 69 10.16 4.85 -2.78
C GLU A 69 10.31 3.79 -1.69
N TYR A 70 10.72 2.58 -2.11
CA TYR A 70 11.15 1.51 -1.21
C TYR A 70 12.67 1.48 -1.19
N ARG A 71 13.25 1.87 -0.06
CA ARG A 71 14.71 1.97 0.11
C ARG A 71 15.20 0.83 0.96
N PHE A 72 16.06 -0.01 0.39
CA PHE A 72 16.63 -1.17 1.07
C PHE A 72 18.08 -0.88 1.45
N ARG A 73 18.42 -1.19 2.70
CA ARG A 73 19.80 -1.19 3.18
C ARG A 73 20.20 -2.60 3.57
N LEU A 74 21.38 -3.01 3.11
CA LEU A 74 22.05 -4.20 3.63
C LEU A 74 22.30 -4.00 5.13
N PRO A 75 22.23 -5.08 5.92
CA PRO A 75 22.60 -5.02 7.33
C PRO A 75 24.07 -4.62 7.52
#